data_AF-A0A4Y5Z0J9-F1
#
_entry.id   AF-A0A4Y5Z0J9-F1
#
_cell.length_a   1.000
_cell.length_b   1.000
_cell.length_c   1.000
_cell.angle_alpha   90.00
_cell.angle_beta   90.00
_cell.angle_gamma   90.00
#
_symmetry.space_group_name_H-M   'P 1'
#
loop_
_entity.id
_entity.type
_entity.pdbx_description
1 polymer ?
#
loop_
_entity_poly.entity_id
_entity_poly.type
_entity_poly.pdbx_seq_one_letter_code
_entity_poly.pdbx_strand_id
1 'polypeptide(L)'
;MATQTEAQNELAELIVTSLNLESVKAADIDPEAPLFGGDLGLDSIDALEIALAVSKRYGFQLKSDNPDNRTIFTSLRTLSEHIEQHRAAA
;
A
#
# COMPACT_ATOMS: atom_id res chain seq x y z
N MET A 1 17.45 -1.53 10.10
CA MET A 1 16.45 -0.51 9.76
C MET A 1 16.17 -0.71 8.29
N ALA A 2 15.03 -1.31 7.95
CA ALA A 2 14.67 -1.51 6.54
C ALA A 2 14.57 -0.13 5.89
N THR A 3 15.39 0.12 4.87
CA THR A 3 15.38 1.39 4.15
C THR A 3 14.17 1.39 3.23
N GLN A 4 13.08 2.05 3.65
CA GLN A 4 11.96 2.30 2.76
C GLN A 4 12.40 3.23 1.62
N THR A 5 11.93 2.96 0.40
CA THR A 5 12.08 3.91 -0.72
C THR A 5 11.11 5.08 -0.57
N GLU A 6 11.33 6.18 -1.30
CA GLU A 6 10.40 7.32 -1.31
C GLU A 6 8.97 6.89 -1.67
N ALA A 7 8.81 6.00 -2.66
CA ALA A 7 7.50 5.46 -3.04
C ALA A 7 6.86 4.61 -1.93
N GLN A 8 7.66 3.82 -1.19
CA GLN A 8 7.18 3.04 -0.06
C GLN A 8 6.73 3.94 1.09
N ASN A 9 7.53 4.94 1.45
CA ASN A 9 7.16 5.89 2.50
C ASN A 9 5.90 6.69 2.13
N GLU A 10 5.80 7.19 0.88
CA GLU A 10 4.61 7.90 0.40
C GLU A 10 3.35 7.01 0.48
N LEU A 11 3.47 5.75 0.08
CA LEU A 11 2.39 4.77 0.19
C LEU A 11 2.04 4.45 1.65
N ALA A 12 3.04 4.29 2.51
CA ALA A 12 2.84 4.04 3.93
C ALA A 12 2.13 5.21 4.60
N GLU A 13 2.50 6.45 4.29
CA GLU A 13 1.81 7.65 4.75
C GLU A 13 0.36 7.70 4.24
N LEU A 14 0.13 7.31 2.98
CA LEU A 14 -1.22 7.21 2.43
C LEU A 14 -2.06 6.18 3.19
N ILE A 15 -1.51 5.01 3.51
CA ILE A 15 -2.19 3.95 4.25
C ILE A 15 -2.52 4.45 5.67
N VAL A 16 -1.53 4.96 6.40
CA VAL A 16 -1.70 5.48 7.77
C VAL A 16 -2.73 6.59 7.82
N THR A 17 -2.71 7.50 6.85
CA THR A 17 -3.66 8.62 6.78
C THR A 17 -5.07 8.15 6.38
N SER A 18 -5.17 7.23 5.42
CA SER A 18 -6.46 6.74 4.94
C SER A 18 -7.17 5.94 6.02
N LEU A 19 -6.45 5.03 6.66
CA LEU A 19 -6.95 4.15 7.71
C LEU A 19 -6.93 4.78 9.12
N ASN A 20 -6.50 6.04 9.25
CA ASN A 20 -6.35 6.74 10.53
C ASN A 20 -5.55 5.94 11.58
N LEU A 21 -4.42 5.35 11.18
CA LEU A 21 -3.55 4.58 12.07
C LEU A 21 -2.67 5.52 12.92
N GLU A 22 -3.26 6.24 13.85
CA GLU A 22 -2.56 7.23 14.70
C GLU A 22 -1.42 6.62 15.54
N SER A 23 -1.50 5.31 15.80
CA SER A 23 -0.51 4.55 16.58
C SER A 23 0.63 3.99 15.74
N VAL A 24 0.55 4.06 14.41
CA VAL A 24 1.54 3.49 13.47
C VAL A 24 2.15 4.63 12.66
N LYS A 25 3.49 4.74 12.65
CA LYS A 25 4.17 5.67 11.76
C LYS A 25 4.48 5.00 10.44
N ALA A 26 4.33 5.73 9.35
CA ALA A 26 4.69 5.26 8.01
C ALA A 26 6.11 4.69 7.93
N ALA A 27 7.06 5.36 8.59
CA ALA A 27 8.47 4.96 8.68
C ALA A 27 8.71 3.64 9.46
N ASP A 28 7.78 3.24 10.32
CA ASP A 28 7.86 1.99 11.09
C ASP A 28 7.25 0.80 10.34
N ILE A 29 6.57 1.03 9.21
CA ILE A 29 5.97 -0.04 8.40
C ILE A 29 7.08 -0.79 7.65
N ASP A 30 7.28 -2.07 7.98
CA ASP A 30 8.25 -2.89 7.27
C ASP A 30 7.78 -3.17 5.83
N PRO A 31 8.57 -2.79 4.81
CA PRO A 31 8.16 -2.95 3.43
C PRO A 31 8.10 -4.40 2.93
N GLU A 32 8.78 -5.33 3.61
CA GLU A 32 8.77 -6.77 3.30
C GLU A 32 7.72 -7.53 4.10
N ALA A 33 7.19 -6.94 5.17
CA ALA A 33 6.19 -7.57 6.00
C ALA A 33 4.81 -7.63 5.32
N PRO A 34 3.97 -8.61 5.69
CA PRO A 34 2.59 -8.67 5.24
C PRO A 34 1.82 -7.42 5.67
N LEU A 35 1.20 -6.71 4.72
CA LEU A 35 0.33 -5.57 5.04
C LEU A 35 -0.96 -6.04 5.74
N PHE A 36 -1.57 -7.11 5.25
CA PHE A 36 -2.84 -7.64 5.76
C PHE A 36 -2.64 -8.88 6.62
N GLY A 37 -3.43 -8.98 7.70
CA GLY A 37 -3.36 -10.10 8.64
C GLY A 37 -2.04 -10.21 9.42
N GLY A 38 -1.19 -9.17 9.34
CA GLY A 38 0.06 -9.05 10.10
C GLY A 38 -0.11 -8.16 11.34
N ASP A 39 1.01 -7.57 11.78
CA ASP A 39 1.09 -6.74 13.00
C ASP A 39 0.25 -5.45 12.91
N LEU A 40 0.01 -4.97 11.69
CA LEU A 40 -0.85 -3.82 11.41
C LEU A 40 -2.34 -4.10 11.63
N GLY A 41 -2.74 -5.38 11.72
CA GLY A 41 -4.13 -5.77 11.93
C GLY A 41 -5.07 -5.45 10.76
N LEU A 42 -4.52 -5.14 9.57
CA LEU A 42 -5.33 -4.74 8.43
C LEU A 42 -6.17 -5.90 7.90
N ASP A 43 -7.42 -5.59 7.57
CA ASP A 43 -8.39 -6.54 7.04
C ASP A 43 -8.73 -6.29 5.56
N SER A 44 -9.68 -7.08 5.04
CA SER A 44 -10.12 -6.97 3.65
C SER A 44 -10.86 -5.65 3.35
N ILE A 45 -11.43 -4.98 4.35
CA ILE A 45 -12.11 -3.69 4.21
C ILE A 45 -11.07 -2.59 4.04
N ASP A 46 -10.01 -2.63 4.85
CA ASP A 46 -8.88 -1.71 4.75
C ASP A 46 -8.23 -1.78 3.38
N ALA A 47 -8.11 -2.99 2.80
CA ALA A 47 -7.57 -3.18 1.46
C ALA A 47 -8.35 -2.40 0.39
N LEU A 48 -9.69 -2.36 0.50
CA LEU A 48 -10.55 -1.62 -0.43
C LEU A 48 -10.38 -0.11 -0.26
N GLU A 49 -10.22 0.36 0.97
CA GLU A 49 -9.98 1.77 1.26
C GLU A 49 -8.62 2.23 0.71
N ILE A 50 -7.57 1.43 0.91
CA ILE A 50 -6.25 1.67 0.32
C ILE A 50 -6.34 1.68 -1.21
N ALA A 51 -7.01 0.69 -1.82
CA ALA A 51 -7.17 0.63 -3.27
C ALA A 51 -7.85 1.89 -3.83
N LEU A 52 -8.88 2.38 -3.13
CA LEU A 52 -9.59 3.61 -3.50
C LEU A 52 -8.72 4.86 -3.31
N ALA A 53 -7.98 4.94 -2.21
CA ALA A 53 -7.06 6.05 -1.91
C ALA A 53 -5.93 6.14 -2.94
N VAL A 54 -5.31 5.00 -3.26
CA VAL A 54 -4.30 4.88 -4.33
C VAL A 54 -4.92 5.28 -5.66
N SER A 55 -6.13 4.83 -5.96
CA SER A 55 -6.78 5.18 -7.22
C SER A 55 -7.07 6.67 -7.38
N LYS A 56 -7.48 7.33 -6.30
CA LYS A 56 -7.67 8.78 -6.28
C LYS A 56 -6.35 9.54 -6.36
N ARG A 57 -5.29 9.07 -5.69
CA ARG A 57 -3.99 9.77 -5.63
C ARG A 57 -3.19 9.64 -6.92
N TYR A 58 -3.15 8.43 -7.50
CA TYR A 58 -2.32 8.10 -8.66
C TYR A 58 -3.11 8.01 -9.97
N GLY A 59 -4.44 8.07 -9.92
CA GLY A 59 -5.29 8.08 -11.12
C GLY A 59 -5.43 6.74 -11.84
N PHE A 60 -5.00 5.63 -11.24
CA PHE A 60 -5.16 4.28 -11.81
C PHE A 60 -6.00 3.38 -10.89
N GLN A 61 -6.75 2.42 -11.45
CA GLN A 61 -7.61 1.55 -10.63
C GLN A 61 -6.93 0.21 -10.37
N LEU A 62 -6.74 -0.13 -9.10
CA LEU A 62 -6.44 -1.50 -8.65
C LEU A 62 -7.71 -2.35 -8.82
N LYS A 63 -7.88 -2.96 -10.00
CA LYS A 63 -9.06 -3.79 -10.29
C LYS A 63 -9.05 -5.06 -9.45
N SER A 64 -10.11 -5.31 -8.67
CA SER A 64 -10.25 -6.53 -7.85
C SER A 64 -10.17 -7.85 -8.62
N ASP A 65 -10.46 -7.82 -9.93
CA ASP A 65 -10.37 -8.98 -10.83
C ASP A 65 -8.95 -9.24 -11.34
N ASN A 66 -7.99 -8.36 -11.03
CA ASN A 66 -6.60 -8.58 -11.41
C ASN A 66 -6.06 -9.78 -10.61
N PRO A 67 -5.64 -10.89 -11.26
CA PRO A 67 -5.09 -12.05 -10.56
C PRO A 67 -3.88 -11.68 -9.69
N ASP A 68 -3.16 -10.61 -10.07
CA ASP A 68 -2.01 -10.11 -9.34
C ASP A 68 -2.38 -9.27 -8.11
N ASN A 69 -3.65 -8.87 -7.91
CA ASN A 69 -4.02 -8.04 -6.74
C ASN A 69 -3.61 -8.70 -5.43
N ARG A 70 -3.77 -10.03 -5.33
CA ARG A 70 -3.39 -10.77 -4.13
C ARG A 70 -1.88 -10.67 -3.83
N THR A 71 -1.06 -10.62 -4.89
CA THR A 71 0.39 -10.41 -4.79
C THR A 71 0.74 -8.94 -4.53
N ILE A 72 0.09 -8.02 -5.24
CA ILE A 72 0.29 -6.57 -5.12
C ILE A 72 0.03 -6.13 -3.68
N PHE A 73 -1.09 -6.58 -3.10
CA PHE A 73 -1.48 -6.30 -1.71
C PHE A 73 -0.75 -7.17 -0.67
N THR A 74 0.24 -8.00 -1.04
CA THR A 74 0.96 -8.83 -0.06
C THR A 74 1.82 -7.95 0.87
N SER A 75 2.57 -7.01 0.32
CA SER A 75 3.53 -6.18 1.07
C SER A 75 3.54 -4.74 0.55
N LEU A 76 4.07 -3.81 1.35
CA LEU A 76 4.22 -2.42 0.93
C LEU A 76 5.15 -2.32 -0.28
N ARG A 77 6.21 -3.14 -0.34
CA ARG A 77 7.13 -3.18 -1.47
C ARG A 77 6.40 -3.49 -2.76
N THR A 78 5.68 -4.61 -2.84
CA THR A 78 4.96 -5.03 -4.05
C THR A 78 3.90 -4.02 -4.48
N LEU A 79 3.20 -3.42 -3.52
CA LEU A 79 2.20 -2.39 -3.81
C LEU A 79 2.87 -1.12 -4.36
N SER A 80 3.97 -0.68 -3.75
CA SER A 80 4.73 0.48 -4.21
C SER A 80 5.37 0.27 -5.59
N GLU A 81 5.92 -0.91 -5.86
CA GLU A 81 6.51 -1.26 -7.15
C GLU A 81 5.43 -1.23 -8.25
N HIS A 82 4.25 -1.77 -7.96
CA HIS A 82 3.14 -1.75 -8.91
C HIS A 82 2.67 -0.31 -9.20
N ILE A 83 2.55 0.52 -8.17
CA ILE A 83 2.22 1.94 -8.33
C ILE A 83 3.26 2.66 -9.19
N GLU A 84 4.55 2.48 -8.90
CA GLU A 84 5.63 3.15 -9.62
C GLU A 84 5.72 2.68 -11.09
N GLN A 85 5.47 1.40 -11.37
CA GLN A 85 5.37 0.89 -12.74
C GLN A 85 4.23 1.56 -13.53
N HIS A 86 3.09 1.79 -12.88
CA HIS A 86 1.96 2.49 -13.48
C HIS A 86 2.19 4.00 -13.61
N ARG A 87 2.91 4.61 -12.66
CA ARG A 87 3.27 6.04 -12.67
C ARG A 87 4.28 6.39 -13.75
N ALA A 88 5.26 5.53 -13.99
CA ALA A 88 6.29 5.74 -15.03
C ALA A 88 5.74 5.65 -16.47
N ALA A 89 4.52 5.11 -16.63
CA ALA A 89 3.85 4.97 -17.92
C ALA A 89 2.93 6.16 -18.28
N ALA A 90 2.81 7.17 -17.40
CA ALA A 90 1.97 8.36 -17.59
C ALA A 90 2.77 9.60 -18.05
#